data_AF-A0A522N1X5-F1
#
_entry.id   AF-A0A522N1X5-F1
#
_cell.length_a   1.000
_cell.length_b   1.000
_cell.length_c   1.000
_cell.angle_alpha   90.00
_cell.angle_beta   90.00
_cell.angle_gamma   90.00
#
_symmetry.space_group_name_H-M   'P 1'
#
loop_
_entity.id
_entity.type
_entity.pdbx_description
1 polymer ?
#
loop_
_entity_poly.entity_id
_entity_poly.type
_entity_poly.pdbx_seq_one_letter_code
_entity_poly.pdbx_strand_id
1 'polypeptide(L)'
;MNAAEARKRRSGGTLAERTRKDSARAARIDRLVAEASIENALRKIMEIEDVSAAELARRIHAKPPQISRDLRGGLSKARVYRLVELGRALGYDFVPMFVPQDKEKRRTMIAWYTKMLAGGRS
;
A
#
# COMPACT_ATOMS: atom_id res chain seq x y z
N MET A 1 41.01 26.01 -5.34
CA MET A 1 40.05 24.91 -5.16
C MET A 1 38.84 25.22 -6.02
N ASN A 2 38.60 24.45 -7.09
CA ASN A 2 37.61 24.81 -8.11
C ASN A 2 36.25 24.12 -7.88
N ALA A 3 35.16 24.74 -8.36
CA ALA A 3 33.78 24.29 -8.15
C ALA A 3 33.52 22.83 -8.59
N ALA A 4 34.32 22.31 -9.51
CA ALA A 4 34.30 20.91 -9.94
C ALA A 4 34.79 19.93 -8.85
N GLU A 5 35.82 20.29 -8.09
CA GLU A 5 36.33 19.48 -6.97
C GLU A 5 35.35 19.47 -5.79
N ALA A 6 34.64 20.58 -5.57
CA ALA A 6 33.60 20.69 -4.55
C ALA A 6 32.36 19.81 -4.89
N ARG A 7 32.02 19.67 -6.18
CA ARG A 7 30.96 18.74 -6.64
C ARG A 7 31.37 17.28 -6.50
N LYS A 8 32.63 16.93 -6.79
CA LYS A 8 33.17 15.57 -6.66
C LYS A 8 33.27 15.10 -5.21
N ARG A 9 33.53 16.00 -4.25
CA ARG A 9 33.48 15.68 -2.79
C ARG A 9 32.06 15.56 -2.23
N ARG A 10 31.05 16.14 -2.89
CA ARG A 10 29.63 16.08 -2.47
C ARG A 10 28.89 14.85 -3.00
N SER A 11 29.52 13.95 -3.76
CA SER A 11 28.92 12.71 -4.25
C SER A 11 28.80 11.62 -3.17
N GLY A 12 28.40 12.01 -1.95
CA GLY A 12 27.74 11.06 -1.05
C GLY A 12 26.38 10.78 -1.67
N GLY A 13 26.13 9.50 -2.01
CA GLY A 13 25.01 9.04 -2.82
C GLY A 13 23.64 9.67 -2.52
N THR A 14 22.69 9.45 -3.42
CA THR A 14 21.31 9.96 -3.29
C THR A 14 20.75 9.70 -1.89
N LEU A 15 19.78 10.51 -1.43
CA LEU A 15 19.16 10.30 -0.11
C LEU A 15 18.70 8.84 0.06
N ALA A 16 18.20 8.21 -1.02
CA ALA A 16 17.85 6.79 -1.04
C ALA A 16 19.05 5.85 -0.87
N GLU A 17 20.20 6.13 -1.49
CA GLU A 17 21.44 5.35 -1.33
C GLU A 17 22.06 5.51 0.06
N ARG A 18 22.01 6.71 0.65
CA ARG A 18 22.48 6.95 2.03
C ARG A 18 21.56 6.33 3.07
N THR A 19 20.25 6.34 2.84
CA THR A 19 19.27 5.72 3.76
C THR A 19 19.40 4.20 3.80
N ARG A 20 19.82 3.56 2.70
CA ARG A 20 20.12 2.12 2.67
C ARG A 20 21.41 1.72 3.40
N LYS A 21 22.32 2.65 3.70
CA LYS A 21 23.56 2.37 4.46
C LYS A 21 23.33 2.27 5.96
N ASP A 22 22.22 2.80 6.47
CA ASP A 22 21.78 2.64 7.86
C ASP A 22 20.76 1.49 7.90
N SER A 23 21.22 0.30 8.30
CA SER A 23 20.43 -0.94 8.28
C SER A 23 19.18 -0.85 9.18
N ALA A 24 19.27 -0.16 10.31
CA ALA A 24 18.15 0.03 11.24
C ALA A 24 17.09 0.96 10.63
N ARG A 25 17.51 2.04 9.98
CA ARG A 25 16.60 2.97 9.31
C ARG A 25 15.95 2.37 8.06
N ALA A 26 16.71 1.60 7.27
CA ALA A 26 16.18 0.87 6.12
C ALA A 26 15.13 -0.15 6.55
N ALA A 27 15.43 -0.99 7.56
CA ALA A 27 14.48 -1.97 8.09
C ALA A 27 13.19 -1.33 8.62
N ARG A 28 13.29 -0.15 9.25
CA ARG A 28 12.11 0.60 9.70
C ARG A 28 11.25 1.09 8.54
N ILE A 29 11.86 1.60 7.47
CA ILE A 29 11.14 2.05 6.27
C ILE A 29 10.47 0.86 5.59
N ASP A 30 11.19 -0.25 5.42
CA ASP A 30 10.65 -1.46 4.79
C ASP A 30 9.47 -2.02 5.59
N ARG A 31 9.56 -1.99 6.93
CA ARG A 31 8.45 -2.36 7.81
C ARG A 31 7.23 -1.46 7.62
N LEU A 32 7.41 -0.14 7.59
CA LEU A 32 6.30 0.80 7.39
C LEU A 32 5.66 0.66 6.00
N VAL A 33 6.47 0.39 4.97
CA VAL A 33 5.98 0.11 3.62
C VAL A 33 5.22 -1.22 3.58
N ALA A 34 5.72 -2.24 4.27
CA ALA A 34 5.04 -3.52 4.39
C ALA A 34 3.71 -3.39 5.14
N GLU A 35 3.68 -2.69 6.27
CA GLU A 35 2.46 -2.39 7.04
C GLU A 35 1.43 -1.61 6.21
N ALA A 36 1.89 -0.72 5.33
CA ALA A 36 1.03 0.02 4.40
C ALA A 36 0.67 -0.75 3.10
N SER A 37 1.11 -2.00 2.95
CA SER A 37 0.85 -2.79 1.73
C SER A 37 -0.61 -3.19 1.61
N ILE A 38 -1.09 -3.27 0.37
CA ILE A 38 -2.45 -3.71 0.05
C ILE A 38 -2.68 -5.15 0.54
N GLU A 39 -1.65 -5.99 0.47
CA GLU A 39 -1.67 -7.36 0.95
C GLU A 39 -1.94 -7.43 2.45
N ASN A 40 -1.30 -6.57 3.25
CA ASN A 40 -1.55 -6.54 4.69
C ASN A 40 -2.94 -6.00 5.02
N ALA A 41 -3.42 -4.98 4.31
CA ALA A 41 -4.79 -4.50 4.45
C ALA A 41 -5.81 -5.62 4.16
N LEU A 42 -5.62 -6.36 3.06
CA LEU A 42 -6.49 -7.48 2.70
C LEU A 42 -6.43 -8.62 3.71
N ARG A 43 -5.24 -8.97 4.21
CA ARG A 43 -5.08 -9.96 5.29
C ARG A 43 -5.80 -9.54 6.56
N LYS A 44 -5.75 -8.26 6.92
CA LYS A 44 -6.42 -7.76 8.10
C LYS A 44 -7.95 -7.82 7.96
N ILE A 45 -8.48 -7.49 6.78
CA ILE A 45 -9.91 -7.67 6.48
C ILE A 45 -10.29 -9.15 6.59
N MET A 46 -9.52 -10.04 5.97
CA MET A 46 -9.76 -11.48 6.05
C MET A 46 -9.75 -12.01 7.49
N GLU A 47 -8.86 -11.49 8.34
CA GLU A 47 -8.82 -11.82 9.78
C GLU A 47 -10.07 -11.32 10.53
N ILE A 48 -10.53 -10.09 10.25
CA ILE A 48 -11.74 -9.51 10.86
C ILE A 48 -12.99 -10.31 10.48
N GLU A 49 -13.09 -10.71 9.22
CA GLU A 49 -14.24 -11.45 8.67
C GLU A 49 -14.16 -12.97 8.87
N ASP A 50 -13.11 -13.47 9.53
CA ASP A 50 -12.80 -14.91 9.67
C ASP A 50 -12.82 -15.69 8.33
N VAL A 51 -12.29 -15.06 7.28
CA VAL A 51 -12.24 -15.61 5.92
C VAL A 51 -10.86 -16.19 5.62
N SER A 52 -10.78 -17.51 5.47
CA SER A 52 -9.56 -18.17 5.00
C SER A 52 -9.24 -17.84 3.53
N ALA A 53 -7.97 -17.98 3.12
CA ALA A 53 -7.58 -17.83 1.72
C ALA A 53 -8.28 -18.83 0.78
N ALA A 54 -8.59 -20.03 1.27
CA ALA A 54 -9.35 -21.02 0.51
C ALA A 54 -10.80 -20.59 0.32
N GLU A 55 -11.41 -20.01 1.35
CA GLU A 55 -12.76 -19.45 1.26
C GLU A 55 -12.82 -18.26 0.31
N LEU A 56 -11.88 -17.32 0.42
CA LEU A 56 -11.78 -16.21 -0.54
C LEU A 56 -11.62 -16.71 -1.99
N ALA A 57 -10.80 -17.75 -2.20
CA ALA A 57 -10.65 -18.38 -3.52
C ALA A 57 -11.99 -18.91 -4.06
N ARG A 58 -12.81 -19.55 -3.21
CA ARG A 58 -14.14 -20.02 -3.57
C ARG A 58 -15.08 -18.88 -3.95
N ARG A 59 -15.12 -17.80 -3.16
CA ARG A 59 -16.00 -16.65 -3.38
C ARG A 59 -15.78 -15.95 -4.72
N ILE A 60 -14.55 -15.96 -5.24
CA ILE A 60 -14.21 -15.35 -6.53
C ILE A 60 -13.93 -16.36 -7.64
N HIS A 61 -14.25 -17.64 -7.42
CA HIS A 61 -13.97 -18.73 -8.36
C HIS A 61 -12.51 -18.79 -8.86
N ALA A 62 -11.56 -18.44 -8.00
CA ALA A 62 -10.13 -18.50 -8.29
C ALA A 62 -9.50 -19.79 -7.78
N LYS A 63 -8.37 -20.17 -8.37
CA LYS A 63 -7.56 -21.29 -7.87
C LYS A 63 -6.85 -20.87 -6.57
N PRO A 64 -6.75 -21.72 -5.53
CA PRO A 64 -6.05 -21.38 -4.29
C PRO A 64 -4.61 -20.86 -4.47
N PRO A 65 -3.78 -21.37 -5.42
CA PRO A 65 -2.47 -20.81 -5.69
C PRO A 65 -2.48 -19.34 -6.16
N GLN A 66 -3.57 -18.89 -6.78
CA GLN A 66 -3.72 -17.50 -7.22
C GLN A 66 -3.88 -16.58 -6.01
N ILE A 67 -4.75 -16.92 -5.05
CA ILE A 67 -4.88 -16.16 -3.80
C ILE A 67 -3.57 -16.17 -3.01
N SER A 68 -2.90 -17.32 -2.94
CA SER A 68 -1.59 -17.42 -2.28
C SER A 68 -0.54 -16.51 -2.92
N ARG A 69 -0.57 -16.32 -4.24
CA ARG A 69 0.33 -15.38 -4.95
C ARG A 69 -0.04 -13.94 -4.66
N ASP A 70 -1.33 -13.62 -4.72
CA ASP A 70 -1.85 -12.28 -4.42
C ASP A 70 -1.39 -11.83 -3.03
N LEU A 71 -1.65 -12.64 -2.00
CA LEU A 71 -1.31 -12.32 -0.61
C LEU A 71 0.20 -12.27 -0.32
N ARG A 72 1.06 -12.80 -1.20
CA ARG A 72 2.53 -12.81 -1.04
C ARG A 72 3.24 -11.69 -1.82
N GLY A 73 2.53 -10.62 -2.17
CA GLY A 73 3.09 -9.46 -2.87
C GLY A 73 2.58 -9.29 -4.31
N GLY A 74 1.66 -10.14 -4.75
CA GLY A 74 1.07 -10.07 -6.09
C GLY A 74 0.11 -8.90 -6.28
N LEU A 75 -0.37 -8.27 -5.20
CA LEU A 75 -1.34 -7.16 -5.28
C LEU A 75 -0.70 -5.82 -5.53
N SER A 76 0.57 -5.63 -5.16
CA SER A 76 1.35 -4.41 -5.42
C SER A 76 1.35 -3.95 -6.90
N LYS A 77 1.23 -4.90 -7.84
CA LYS A 77 1.17 -4.66 -9.28
C LYS A 77 -0.15 -5.14 -9.91
N ALA A 78 -1.12 -5.50 -9.09
CA ALA A 78 -2.39 -5.98 -9.60
C ALA A 78 -3.16 -4.85 -10.29
N ARG A 79 -3.97 -5.21 -11.28
CA ARG A 79 -4.91 -4.27 -11.89
C ARG A 79 -5.94 -3.87 -10.85
N VAL A 80 -6.41 -2.62 -10.91
CA VAL A 80 -7.44 -2.09 -9.99
C VAL A 80 -8.67 -3.01 -9.93
N TYR A 81 -9.09 -3.57 -11.06
CA TYR A 81 -10.20 -4.54 -11.14
C TYR A 81 -10.03 -5.72 -10.18
N ARG A 82 -8.81 -6.25 -10.01
CA ARG A 82 -8.53 -7.35 -9.10
C ARG A 82 -8.73 -6.95 -7.64
N LEU A 83 -8.38 -5.72 -7.27
CA LEU A 83 -8.59 -5.19 -5.92
C LEU A 83 -10.08 -5.00 -5.62
N VAL A 84 -10.83 -4.50 -6.60
CA VAL A 84 -12.29 -4.37 -6.52
C VAL A 84 -12.96 -5.73 -6.36
N GLU A 85 -12.55 -6.74 -7.15
CA GLU A 85 -13.05 -8.10 -7.07
C GLU A 85 -12.80 -8.73 -5.69
N LEU A 86 -11.58 -8.61 -5.16
CA LEU A 86 -11.21 -9.12 -3.84
C LEU A 86 -11.96 -8.42 -2.71
N GLY A 87 -12.08 -7.09 -2.77
CA GLY A 87 -12.84 -6.30 -1.79
C GLY A 87 -14.32 -6.71 -1.78
N ARG A 88 -14.95 -6.79 -2.96
CA ARG A 88 -16.37 -7.15 -3.07
C ARG A 88 -16.67 -8.55 -2.53
N ALA A 89 -15.78 -9.51 -2.77
CA ALA A 89 -15.92 -10.86 -2.23
C ALA A 89 -15.85 -10.93 -0.69
N LEU A 90 -15.29 -9.90 -0.07
CA LEU A 90 -15.23 -9.73 1.38
C LEU A 90 -16.33 -8.78 1.90
N GLY A 91 -17.15 -8.19 1.04
CA GLY A 91 -18.17 -7.22 1.43
C GLY A 91 -17.66 -5.77 1.58
N TYR A 92 -16.51 -5.46 0.98
CA TYR A 92 -15.88 -4.14 1.06
C TYR A 92 -15.82 -3.45 -0.30
N ASP A 93 -16.03 -2.14 -0.31
CA ASP A 93 -15.75 -1.31 -1.48
C ASP A 93 -14.28 -0.89 -1.51
N PHE A 94 -13.63 -1.09 -2.67
CA PHE A 94 -12.29 -0.57 -2.91
C PHE A 94 -12.38 0.88 -3.38
N VAL A 95 -11.90 1.81 -2.55
CA VAL A 95 -11.89 3.26 -2.85
C VAL A 95 -10.46 3.73 -3.09
N PRO A 96 -10.04 3.95 -4.36
CA PRO A 96 -8.77 4.59 -4.64
C PRO A 96 -8.85 6.09 -4.28
N MET A 97 -7.88 6.59 -3.52
CA MET A 97 -7.83 8.00 -3.12
C MET A 97 -6.57 8.68 -3.63
N PHE A 98 -6.72 9.89 -4.18
CA PHE A 98 -5.59 10.77 -4.45
C PHE A 98 -5.27 11.60 -3.21
N VAL A 99 -4.02 11.51 -2.73
CA VAL A 99 -3.57 12.22 -1.53
C VAL A 99 -2.49 13.23 -1.90
N PRO A 100 -2.70 14.54 -1.65
CA PRO A 100 -1.68 15.56 -1.90
C PRO A 100 -0.36 15.29 -1.18
N GLN A 101 0.75 15.67 -1.81
CA GLN A 101 2.07 15.68 -1.15
C GLN A 101 2.18 16.80 -0.11
N ASP A 102 1.51 17.93 -0.37
CA ASP A 102 1.41 19.03 0.59
C ASP A 102 0.61 18.64 1.84
N LYS A 103 1.16 18.92 3.03
CA LYS A 103 0.60 18.43 4.29
C LYS A 103 -0.72 19.09 4.66
N GLU A 104 -0.88 20.38 4.41
CA GLU A 104 -2.11 21.11 4.76
C GLU A 104 -3.25 20.75 3.80
N LYS A 105 -2.95 20.67 2.49
CA LYS A 105 -3.91 20.17 1.49
C LYS A 105 -4.28 18.70 1.76
N ARG A 106 -3.34 17.88 2.23
CA ARG A 106 -3.59 16.48 2.60
C ARG A 106 -4.63 16.36 3.70
N ARG A 107 -4.50 17.13 4.79
CA ARG A 107 -5.46 17.10 5.90
C ARG A 107 -6.88 17.44 5.43
N THR A 108 -6.99 18.50 4.62
CA THR A 108 -8.26 18.93 4.03
C THR A 108 -8.87 17.86 3.13
N MET A 109 -8.06 17.25 2.25
CA MET A 109 -8.51 16.22 1.33
C MET A 109 -8.96 14.94 2.05
N ILE A 110 -8.22 14.49 3.07
CA ILE A 110 -8.59 13.32 3.88
C ILE A 110 -9.92 13.58 4.59
N ALA A 111 -10.08 14.73 5.25
CA ALA A 111 -11.34 15.08 5.91
C ALA A 111 -12.53 15.09 4.95
N TRP A 112 -12.33 15.58 3.72
CA TRP A 112 -13.35 15.54 2.67
C TRP A 112 -13.72 14.12 2.26
N TYR A 113 -12.73 13.25 1.99
CA TYR A 113 -13.01 11.83 1.69
C TYR A 113 -13.74 11.14 2.84
N THR A 114 -13.32 11.35 4.09
CA THR A 114 -13.98 10.74 5.25
C THR A 114 -15.45 11.18 5.36
N LYS A 115 -15.75 12.47 5.14
CA LYS A 115 -17.13 12.97 5.13
C LYS A 115 -17.95 12.34 3.99
N MET A 116 -17.36 12.23 2.80
CA MET A 116 -18.02 11.62 1.64
C MET A 116 -18.35 10.14 1.90
N LEU A 117 -17.42 9.39 2.48
CA LEU A 117 -17.59 7.97 2.79
C LEU A 117 -18.58 7.73 3.95
N ALA A 118 -18.57 8.60 4.97
CA ALA A 118 -19.54 8.54 6.07
C ALA A 118 -20.97 8.92 5.63
N GLY A 119 -21.12 9.62 4.50
CA GLY A 119 -22.41 10.03 3.93
C GLY A 119 -23.01 9.06 2.90
N GLY A 120 -22.47 7.84 2.76
CA GLY A 120 -22.88 6.89 1.72
C GLY A 120 -24.19 6.13 2.01
N ARG A 121 -25.27 6.59 1.36
CA ARG A 121 -26.56 5.93 1.02
C ARG A 121 -27.30 5.15 2.14
N SER A 122 -28.21 5.86 2.82
CA SER A 122 -29.54 5.31 3.14
C SER A 122 -30.36 5.07 1.88
#